data_AF-F2CSV5-F1
#
_entry.id   AF-F2CSV5-F1
#
_cell.length_a   1.000
_cell.length_b   1.000
_cell.length_c   1.000
_cell.angle_alpha   90.00
_cell.angle_beta   90.00
_cell.angle_gamma   90.00
#
_symmetry.space_group_name_H-M   'P 1'
#
loop_
_entity.id
_entity.type
_entity.pdbx_description
1 polymer ?
#
loop_
_entity_poly.entity_id
_entity_poly.type
_entity_poly.pdbx_seq_one_letter_code
_entity_poly.pdbx_strand_id
1 'polypeptide(L)'
;GLRLPLTLRGCETSPRVAPLAGRSPQRSPASRCRPLYRPSVSLILQKSCLTAASGFNYDADLHGATNPKSPTALTNSEDTDKALANRGFSVNRSRVLVGSGADAFRHAKSALLSWKHLALGWAEAEPGTPVKPGARFCICYKEVVPWVMFPLQIAYVTDDDCNGGKRGKGGDGGVFAFGSGTLQGHLLAGEERFSVEVDAEERVWYEVVSFSKPAHPLSALCYPYVRLRQRHFARESGKAVLRHVAAAACSSTTPPPMQ
;
A
#
# COMPACT_ATOMS: atom_id res chain seq x y z
N GLY A 1 -10.27 -0.02 34.51
CA GLY A 1 -11.67 -0.35 34.14
C GLY A 1 -11.98 0.27 32.79
N LEU A 2 -11.98 -0.54 31.73
CA LEU A 2 -12.36 -0.10 30.39
C LEU A 2 -13.89 -0.02 30.28
N ARG A 3 -14.43 1.09 29.75
CA ARG A 3 -15.77 1.13 29.17
C ARG A 3 -15.65 1.52 27.70
N LEU A 4 -15.96 0.58 26.80
CA LEU A 4 -16.41 0.91 25.44
C LEU A 4 -17.95 1.05 25.47
N PRO A 5 -18.54 2.05 24.81
CA PRO A 5 -19.96 2.05 24.54
C PRO A 5 -20.24 1.29 23.23
N LEU A 6 -20.84 0.10 23.34
CA LEU A 6 -21.57 -0.56 22.26
C LEU A 6 -22.98 0.04 22.22
N THR A 7 -23.28 0.85 21.21
CA THR A 7 -24.67 1.20 20.86
C THR A 7 -25.15 0.30 19.74
N LEU A 8 -25.82 -0.80 20.12
CA LEU A 8 -26.77 -1.50 19.26
C LEU A 8 -28.15 -0.86 19.51
N ARG A 9 -28.74 -0.27 18.48
CA ARG A 9 -30.20 -0.10 18.42
C ARG A 9 -30.70 -0.70 17.11
N GLY A 10 -31.47 -1.78 17.26
CA GLY A 10 -32.37 -2.25 16.24
C GLY A 10 -33.53 -1.26 16.05
N CYS A 11 -34.19 -1.34 14.91
CA CYS A 11 -35.53 -0.80 14.79
C CYS A 11 -36.36 -1.75 13.93
N GLU A 12 -37.55 -2.01 14.46
CA GLU A 12 -38.55 -3.01 14.11
C GLU A 12 -39.23 -2.81 12.75
N THR A 13 -39.81 -3.93 12.34
CA THR A 13 -40.90 -4.17 11.39
C THR A 13 -42.04 -3.14 11.41
N SER A 14 -42.66 -2.85 10.25
CA SER A 14 -44.07 -3.18 9.90
C SER A 14 -44.49 -2.53 8.54
N PRO A 15 -45.72 -2.72 7.98
CA PRO A 15 -45.88 -3.38 6.69
C PRO A 15 -46.67 -2.54 5.66
N ARG A 16 -46.83 -3.06 4.43
CA ARG A 16 -48.08 -3.09 3.60
C ARG A 16 -47.71 -3.21 2.13
N VAL A 17 -48.23 -4.26 1.50
CA VAL A 17 -48.31 -4.41 0.03
C VAL A 17 -49.76 -4.70 -0.33
N ALA A 18 -50.27 -3.94 -1.28
CA ALA A 18 -51.19 -4.32 -2.35
C ALA A 18 -50.99 -3.24 -3.47
N PRO A 19 -51.08 -3.53 -4.79
CA PRO A 19 -52.16 -4.33 -5.37
C PRO A 19 -51.81 -5.22 -6.61
N LEU A 20 -52.79 -6.07 -6.95
CA LEU A 20 -53.30 -6.49 -8.27
C LEU A 20 -52.36 -6.75 -9.46
N ALA A 21 -52.37 -8.02 -9.88
CA ALA A 21 -52.47 -8.60 -11.23
C ALA A 21 -52.06 -7.77 -12.47
N GLY A 22 -51.16 -8.34 -13.27
CA GLY A 22 -51.09 -8.04 -14.72
C GLY A 22 -49.76 -8.37 -15.40
N ARG A 23 -49.70 -9.55 -16.04
CA ARG A 23 -48.91 -9.92 -17.24
C ARG A 23 -47.38 -9.70 -17.26
N SER A 24 -46.66 -10.82 -17.44
CA SER A 24 -45.29 -10.91 -18.00
C SER A 24 -45.23 -10.30 -19.42
N PRO A 25 -44.09 -9.72 -19.83
CA PRO A 25 -43.08 -10.54 -20.52
C PRO A 25 -41.61 -10.19 -20.19
N GLN A 26 -40.75 -11.17 -20.44
CA GLN A 26 -39.28 -11.17 -20.47
C GLN A 26 -38.55 -9.81 -20.38
N ARG A 27 -37.69 -9.69 -19.35
CA ARG A 27 -36.38 -9.01 -19.41
C ARG A 27 -35.58 -9.43 -18.17
N SER A 28 -34.40 -10.02 -18.38
CA SER A 28 -33.40 -10.16 -17.32
C SER A 28 -32.98 -8.79 -16.82
N PRO A 29 -32.89 -8.56 -15.50
CA PRO A 29 -31.93 -7.64 -14.95
C PRO A 29 -30.89 -8.48 -14.22
N ALA A 30 -29.69 -8.57 -14.79
CA ALA A 30 -28.50 -8.78 -13.98
C ALA A 30 -28.43 -7.59 -13.01
N SER A 31 -28.99 -7.78 -11.82
CA SER A 31 -28.86 -6.86 -10.69
C SER A 31 -27.39 -6.83 -10.31
N ARG A 32 -26.68 -5.91 -10.96
CA ARG A 32 -25.33 -5.53 -10.60
C ARG A 32 -25.43 -4.91 -9.20
N CYS A 33 -25.35 -5.75 -8.16
CA CYS A 33 -25.11 -5.32 -6.79
C CYS A 33 -23.76 -4.62 -6.78
N ARG A 34 -23.77 -3.30 -7.05
CA ARG A 34 -22.67 -2.44 -6.67
C ARG A 34 -22.60 -2.52 -5.14
N PRO A 35 -21.47 -2.91 -4.53
CA PRO A 35 -21.31 -2.73 -3.11
C PRO A 35 -21.52 -1.23 -2.84
N LEU A 36 -22.49 -0.90 -2.01
CA LEU A 36 -22.61 0.43 -1.42
C LEU A 36 -21.36 0.66 -0.57
N TYR A 37 -20.26 1.08 -1.20
CA TYR A 37 -19.15 1.68 -0.51
C TYR A 37 -19.72 2.93 0.16
N ARG A 38 -19.98 2.85 1.48
CA ARG A 38 -20.34 4.00 2.31
C ARG A 38 -19.02 4.73 2.65
N PRO A 39 -18.66 5.81 1.93
CA PRO A 39 -17.35 6.44 2.08
C PRO A 39 -17.25 7.25 3.38
N SER A 40 -18.38 7.61 4.00
CA SER A 40 -18.43 8.65 5.04
C SER A 40 -17.91 8.20 6.40
N VAL A 41 -18.16 6.95 6.83
CA VAL A 41 -17.75 6.48 8.16
C VAL A 41 -16.27 6.06 8.19
N SER A 42 -15.76 5.44 7.12
CA SER A 42 -14.36 5.02 7.03
C SER A 42 -13.39 6.21 7.06
N LEU A 43 -13.67 7.27 6.31
CA LEU A 43 -12.83 8.46 6.27
C LEU A 43 -12.79 9.22 7.61
N ILE A 44 -13.94 9.30 8.32
CA ILE A 44 -13.98 9.92 9.65
C ILE A 44 -13.10 9.13 10.63
N LEU A 45 -13.19 7.80 10.61
CA LEU A 45 -12.37 6.94 11.47
C LEU A 45 -10.88 7.06 11.14
N GLN A 46 -10.51 7.12 9.86
CA GLN A 46 -9.13 7.33 9.44
C GLN A 46 -8.58 8.68 9.93
N LYS A 47 -9.36 9.76 9.77
CA LYS A 47 -8.98 11.09 10.29
C LYS A 47 -8.80 11.09 11.80
N SER A 48 -9.73 10.49 12.54
CA SER A 48 -9.62 10.36 14.00
C SER A 48 -8.38 9.56 14.41
N CYS A 49 -8.06 8.47 13.71
CA CYS A 49 -6.85 7.68 13.94
C CYS A 49 -5.58 8.50 13.70
N LEU A 50 -5.53 9.28 12.61
CA LEU A 50 -4.39 10.13 12.28
C LEU A 50 -4.20 11.29 13.27
N THR A 51 -5.28 11.90 13.76
CA THR A 51 -5.23 12.97 14.76
C THR A 51 -4.73 12.45 16.11
N ALA A 52 -5.09 11.21 16.47
CA ALA A 52 -4.63 10.59 17.71
C ALA A 52 -3.16 10.11 17.63
N ALA A 53 -2.68 9.79 16.43
CA ALA A 53 -1.29 9.39 16.22
C ALA A 53 -0.35 10.58 16.42
N SER A 54 0.79 10.38 17.10
CA SER A 54 1.81 11.43 17.26
C SER A 54 2.91 11.30 16.20
N GLY A 55 4.18 11.32 16.60
CA GLY A 55 5.33 11.18 15.72
C GLY A 55 5.54 9.73 15.25
N PHE A 56 6.77 9.42 14.82
CA PHE A 56 7.18 8.05 14.57
C PHE A 56 7.37 7.28 15.88
N ASN A 57 7.05 5.99 15.87
CA ASN A 57 7.14 5.10 17.05
C ASN A 57 8.38 4.19 17.04
N TYR A 58 9.37 4.53 16.22
CA TYR A 58 10.66 3.85 16.12
C TYR A 58 11.80 4.88 16.12
N ASP A 59 13.01 4.36 16.33
CA ASP A 59 14.20 5.14 16.65
C ASP A 59 14.50 6.20 15.58
N ALA A 60 14.80 7.44 16.01
CA ALA A 60 14.92 8.60 15.13
C ALA A 60 16.05 8.49 14.09
N ASP A 61 17.11 7.76 14.42
CA ASP A 61 18.24 7.48 13.53
C ASP A 61 17.88 6.52 12.39
N LEU A 62 16.76 5.80 12.51
CA LEU A 62 16.25 4.89 11.49
C LEU A 62 15.23 5.54 10.55
N HIS A 63 14.87 6.81 10.74
CA HIS A 63 13.92 7.50 9.86
C HIS A 63 14.55 7.65 8.47
N GLY A 64 13.94 7.05 7.46
CA GLY A 64 14.49 6.97 6.11
C GLY A 64 15.59 5.93 5.92
N ALA A 65 15.80 5.00 6.86
CA ALA A 65 16.82 3.96 6.74
C ALA A 65 16.58 3.00 5.57
N THR A 66 15.35 2.91 5.05
CA THR A 66 15.07 2.14 3.83
C THR A 66 15.42 2.89 2.54
N ASN A 67 15.75 4.19 2.59
CA ASN A 67 16.02 4.99 1.39
C ASN A 67 17.29 4.49 0.68
N PRO A 68 17.22 4.11 -0.62
CA PRO A 68 18.38 3.63 -1.36
C PRO A 68 19.55 4.63 -1.44
N LYS A 69 19.32 5.92 -1.14
CA LYS A 69 20.35 6.98 -1.14
C LYS A 69 20.77 7.47 0.25
N SER A 70 20.31 6.86 1.34
CA SER A 70 20.62 7.37 2.68
C SER A 70 22.11 7.23 3.04
N PRO A 71 22.73 8.16 3.78
CA PRO A 71 24.07 7.95 4.38
C PRO A 71 24.12 6.74 5.33
N THR A 72 22.97 6.35 5.89
CA THR A 72 22.78 5.12 6.67
C THR A 72 22.35 3.92 5.81
N ALA A 73 22.25 4.05 4.48
CA ALA A 73 22.18 2.92 3.55
C ALA A 73 23.56 2.27 3.51
N LEU A 74 23.86 1.50 4.56
CA LEU A 74 25.11 0.77 4.73
C LEU A 74 25.26 -0.16 3.52
N THR A 75 26.46 -0.14 2.95
CA THR A 75 26.80 -0.57 1.59
C THR A 75 26.64 -2.05 1.27
N ASN A 76 26.04 -2.85 2.17
CA ASN A 76 25.59 -4.23 1.94
C ASN A 76 24.26 -4.47 2.68
N SER A 77 23.29 -5.10 2.02
CA SER A 77 21.98 -5.40 2.64
C SER A 77 22.09 -6.33 3.87
N GLU A 78 23.09 -7.21 3.89
CA GLU A 78 23.30 -8.17 4.98
C GLU A 78 23.81 -7.51 6.28
N ASP A 79 24.74 -6.57 6.16
CA ASP A 79 25.26 -5.82 7.32
C ASP A 79 24.15 -4.93 7.92
N THR A 80 23.34 -4.33 7.05
CA THR A 80 22.16 -3.54 7.45
C THR A 80 21.14 -4.42 8.19
N ASP A 81 20.86 -5.61 7.67
CA ASP A 81 19.94 -6.56 8.30
C ASP A 81 20.42 -7.01 9.66
N LYS A 82 21.72 -7.28 9.77
CA LYS A 82 22.34 -7.68 11.03
C LYS A 82 22.26 -6.55 12.07
N ALA A 83 22.51 -5.30 11.65
CA ALA A 83 22.37 -4.14 12.53
C ALA A 83 20.93 -3.94 13.01
N LEU A 84 19.95 -4.12 12.12
CA LEU A 84 18.51 -4.07 12.45
C LEU A 84 18.10 -5.23 13.37
N ALA A 85 18.59 -6.44 13.11
CA ALA A 85 18.32 -7.62 13.92
C ALA A 85 18.87 -7.47 15.34
N ASN A 86 20.07 -6.90 15.50
CA ASN A 86 20.64 -6.60 16.83
C ASN A 86 19.77 -5.61 17.64
N ARG A 87 18.96 -4.79 16.96
CA ARG A 87 17.99 -3.87 17.57
C ARG A 87 16.59 -4.46 17.70
N GLY A 88 16.43 -5.75 17.41
CA GLY A 88 15.18 -6.51 17.53
C GLY A 88 14.22 -6.35 16.35
N PHE A 89 14.64 -5.75 15.24
CA PHE A 89 13.82 -5.63 14.03
C PHE A 89 13.93 -6.90 13.17
N SER A 90 12.80 -7.33 12.60
CA SER A 90 12.80 -8.30 11.51
C SER A 90 12.72 -7.58 10.18
N VAL A 91 13.52 -8.01 9.21
CA VAL A 91 13.53 -7.46 7.85
C VAL A 91 12.74 -8.37 6.90
N ASN A 92 12.02 -7.75 5.97
CA ASN A 92 11.25 -8.38 4.92
C ASN A 92 11.63 -7.73 3.58
N ARG A 93 11.96 -8.54 2.58
CA ARG A 93 12.27 -8.09 1.22
C ARG A 93 11.52 -8.93 0.19
N SER A 94 10.99 -8.27 -0.81
CA SER A 94 10.35 -8.91 -1.95
C SER A 94 10.60 -8.08 -3.19
N ARG A 95 11.19 -8.69 -4.21
CA ARG A 95 11.48 -8.06 -5.50
C ARG A 95 10.80 -8.84 -6.63
N VAL A 96 10.15 -8.13 -7.54
CA VAL A 96 9.37 -8.70 -8.64
C VAL A 96 9.70 -7.95 -9.93
N LEU A 97 10.04 -8.71 -10.98
CA LEU A 97 10.18 -8.16 -12.33
C LEU A 97 8.78 -7.80 -12.86
N VAL A 98 8.54 -6.53 -13.17
CA VAL A 98 7.21 -6.03 -13.59
C VAL A 98 7.12 -5.65 -15.05
N GLY A 99 8.26 -5.51 -15.75
CA GLY A 99 8.31 -5.23 -17.17
C GLY A 99 9.71 -4.86 -17.65
N SER A 100 9.79 -4.22 -18.82
CA SER A 100 11.02 -3.69 -19.40
C SER A 100 10.76 -2.35 -20.08
N GLY A 101 11.77 -1.47 -20.06
CA GLY A 101 11.76 -0.16 -20.71
C GLY A 101 11.04 0.96 -19.96
N ALA A 102 11.15 2.17 -20.51
CA ALA A 102 10.65 3.41 -19.91
C ALA A 102 9.13 3.42 -19.69
N ASP A 103 8.36 2.78 -20.59
CA ASP A 103 6.91 2.71 -20.48
C ASP A 103 6.47 1.87 -19.27
N ALA A 104 7.11 0.71 -19.07
CA ALA A 104 6.86 -0.13 -17.91
C ALA A 104 7.23 0.60 -16.61
N PHE A 105 8.35 1.33 -16.59
CA PHE A 105 8.75 2.15 -15.45
C PHE A 105 7.69 3.21 -15.12
N ARG A 106 7.24 3.97 -16.11
CA ARG A 106 6.21 5.01 -15.95
C ARG A 106 4.89 4.42 -15.44
N HIS A 107 4.47 3.25 -15.95
CA HIS A 107 3.27 2.57 -15.46
C HIS A 107 3.43 2.02 -14.03
N ALA A 108 4.60 1.46 -13.70
CA ALA A 108 4.88 1.00 -12.35
C ALA A 108 4.94 2.16 -11.34
N LYS A 109 5.60 3.28 -11.68
CA LYS A 109 5.59 4.53 -10.90
C LYS A 109 4.16 5.04 -10.68
N SER A 110 3.34 5.06 -11.72
CA SER A 110 1.92 5.42 -11.62
C SER A 110 1.14 4.49 -10.67
N ALA A 111 1.44 3.19 -10.65
CA ALA A 111 0.83 2.24 -9.71
C ALA A 111 1.14 2.57 -8.25
N LEU A 112 2.34 3.10 -7.97
CA LEU A 112 2.75 3.54 -6.65
C LEU A 112 2.06 4.84 -6.25
N LEU A 113 2.09 5.85 -7.12
CA LEU A 113 1.45 7.15 -6.90
C LEU A 113 -0.07 7.05 -6.70
N SER A 114 -0.71 6.04 -7.29
CA SER A 114 -2.16 5.79 -7.18
C SER A 114 -2.53 4.65 -6.22
N TRP A 115 -1.60 4.23 -5.35
CA TRP A 115 -1.83 3.24 -4.28
C TRP A 115 -2.31 1.85 -4.77
N LYS A 116 -2.07 1.48 -6.03
CA LYS A 116 -2.51 0.19 -6.61
C LYS A 116 -1.83 -1.02 -5.97
N HIS A 117 -0.59 -0.85 -5.54
CA HIS A 117 0.19 -1.84 -4.80
C HIS A 117 -0.43 -2.18 -3.42
N LEU A 118 -1.33 -1.32 -2.92
CA LEU A 118 -2.10 -1.50 -1.70
C LEU A 118 -3.59 -1.80 -1.97
N ALA A 119 -4.05 -1.86 -3.21
CA ALA A 119 -5.46 -2.10 -3.56
C ALA A 119 -5.81 -3.60 -3.61
N LEU A 120 -5.64 -4.30 -2.49
CA LEU A 120 -5.70 -5.77 -2.42
C LEU A 120 -7.06 -6.31 -1.94
N GLY A 121 -8.04 -5.43 -1.69
CA GLY A 121 -9.37 -5.77 -1.18
C GLY A 121 -9.41 -5.98 0.34
N TRP A 122 -8.36 -6.55 0.91
CA TRP A 122 -8.16 -6.71 2.36
C TRP A 122 -7.18 -5.69 2.97
N ALA A 123 -6.40 -5.01 2.14
CA ALA A 123 -5.64 -3.82 2.49
C ALA A 123 -6.05 -2.70 1.52
N GLU A 124 -6.10 -1.47 2.00
CA GLU A 124 -6.30 -0.27 1.20
C GLU A 124 -5.74 0.97 1.91
N ALA A 125 -5.23 1.93 1.14
CA ALA A 125 -4.95 3.29 1.58
C ALA A 125 -6.00 4.23 0.97
N GLU A 126 -6.21 5.41 1.57
CA GLU A 126 -7.07 6.43 1.00
C GLU A 126 -6.51 6.89 -0.37
N PRO A 127 -7.26 6.71 -1.49
CA PRO A 127 -6.74 6.98 -2.83
C PRO A 127 -6.32 8.44 -3.07
N GLY A 128 -6.85 9.39 -2.29
CA GLY A 128 -6.52 10.82 -2.39
C GLY A 128 -5.25 11.22 -1.64
N THR A 129 -4.59 10.29 -0.95
CA THR A 129 -3.37 10.60 -0.18
C THR A 129 -2.22 10.94 -1.13
N PRO A 130 -1.63 12.14 -1.04
CA PRO A 130 -0.47 12.48 -1.86
C PRO A 130 0.78 11.71 -1.38
N VAL A 131 1.54 11.15 -2.32
CA VAL A 131 2.85 10.55 -2.03
C VAL A 131 3.90 11.66 -1.93
N LYS A 132 4.00 12.29 -0.75
CA LYS A 132 4.97 13.36 -0.45
C LYS A 132 5.50 13.23 0.98
N PRO A 133 6.75 13.64 1.26
CA PRO A 133 7.28 13.61 2.63
C PRO A 133 6.36 14.36 3.61
N GLY A 134 6.16 13.77 4.79
CA GLY A 134 5.26 14.30 5.83
C GLY A 134 3.77 14.02 5.60
N ALA A 135 3.36 13.48 4.44
CA ALA A 135 1.97 13.06 4.26
C ALA A 135 1.63 11.90 5.20
N ARG A 136 0.52 12.02 5.93
CA ARG A 136 0.03 11.03 6.88
C ARG A 136 -1.17 10.30 6.29
N PHE A 137 -1.24 9.00 6.50
CA PHE A 137 -2.30 8.15 5.98
C PHE A 137 -2.51 6.92 6.85
N CYS A 138 -3.65 6.25 6.65
CA CYS A 138 -3.94 4.98 7.30
C CYS A 138 -3.98 3.87 6.26
N ILE A 139 -3.40 2.72 6.59
CA ILE A 139 -3.73 1.47 5.93
C ILE A 139 -4.90 0.85 6.69
N CYS A 140 -5.99 0.56 5.97
CA CYS A 140 -7.14 -0.14 6.50
C CYS A 140 -7.03 -1.63 6.18
N TYR A 141 -7.09 -2.47 7.20
CA TYR A 141 -6.99 -3.91 7.07
C TYR A 141 -8.31 -4.62 7.41
N LYS A 142 -8.81 -5.45 6.49
CA LYS A 142 -10.15 -6.07 6.53
C LYS A 142 -10.05 -7.57 6.23
N GLU A 143 -9.84 -8.39 7.25
CA GLU A 143 -9.91 -9.85 7.08
C GLU A 143 -10.79 -10.55 8.11
N VAL A 144 -10.73 -10.19 9.39
CA VAL A 144 -11.38 -10.99 10.46
C VAL A 144 -12.03 -10.15 11.57
N VAL A 145 -11.65 -8.88 11.75
CA VAL A 145 -12.04 -8.00 12.87
C VAL A 145 -12.65 -6.71 12.28
N PRO A 146 -13.51 -5.93 12.99
CA PRO A 146 -13.79 -4.55 12.59
C PRO A 146 -12.49 -3.81 12.22
N TRP A 147 -12.58 -3.03 11.15
CA TRP A 147 -11.54 -2.25 10.49
C TRP A 147 -10.39 -1.85 11.41
N VAL A 148 -9.26 -2.54 11.28
CA VAL A 148 -8.02 -2.13 11.96
C VAL A 148 -7.35 -1.10 11.07
N MET A 149 -7.00 0.04 11.67
CA MET A 149 -6.31 1.13 10.99
C MET A 149 -4.91 1.26 11.55
N PHE A 150 -3.96 1.41 10.64
CA PHE A 150 -2.56 1.52 10.95
C PHE A 150 -2.08 2.89 10.50
N PRO A 151 -1.76 3.83 11.42
CA PRO A 151 -1.33 5.16 11.06
C PRO A 151 0.13 5.16 10.62
N LEU A 152 0.40 5.75 9.46
CA LEU A 152 1.74 5.90 8.89
C LEU A 152 1.98 7.34 8.43
N GLN A 153 3.25 7.67 8.24
CA GLN A 153 3.68 8.91 7.59
C GLN A 153 4.77 8.61 6.58
N ILE A 154 4.71 9.26 5.42
CA ILE A 154 5.76 9.19 4.40
C ILE A 154 7.00 9.91 4.94
N ALA A 155 8.07 9.15 5.16
CA ALA A 155 9.34 9.65 5.69
C ALA A 155 10.18 10.34 4.61
N TYR A 156 10.20 9.77 3.40
CA TYR A 156 10.94 10.32 2.25
C TYR A 156 10.29 9.91 0.94
N VAL A 157 10.63 10.63 -0.12
CA VAL A 157 10.36 10.27 -1.51
C VAL A 157 11.64 10.50 -2.30
N THR A 158 12.03 9.51 -3.09
CA THR A 158 13.13 9.56 -4.05
C THR A 158 12.50 9.48 -5.43
N ASP A 159 12.77 10.47 -6.27
CA ASP A 159 12.26 10.52 -7.63
C ASP A 159 13.38 11.00 -8.57
N ASP A 160 14.14 10.05 -9.09
CA ASP A 160 15.09 10.31 -10.16
C ASP A 160 14.47 9.86 -11.47
N ASP A 161 13.79 10.80 -12.12
CA ASP A 161 13.30 10.58 -13.46
C ASP A 161 14.48 10.37 -14.42
N CYS A 162 14.28 9.49 -15.40
CA CYS A 162 15.12 9.35 -16.60
C CYS A 162 15.07 10.61 -17.49
N ASN A 163 15.18 11.80 -16.92
CA ASN A 163 14.81 13.04 -17.59
C ASN A 163 15.91 13.46 -18.58
N GLY A 164 15.84 12.91 -19.80
CA GLY A 164 15.93 13.62 -21.09
C GLY A 164 17.12 14.53 -21.43
N GLY A 165 18.11 14.72 -20.55
CA GLY A 165 19.21 15.66 -20.73
C GLY A 165 20.56 14.95 -20.73
N LYS A 166 21.11 14.70 -21.93
CA LYS A 166 22.50 14.28 -22.19
C LYS A 166 23.08 13.29 -21.15
N ARG A 167 22.72 12.01 -21.25
CA ARG A 167 23.48 10.93 -20.61
C ARG A 167 23.89 9.94 -21.68
N GLY A 168 25.19 9.62 -21.70
CA GLY A 168 25.83 8.82 -22.75
C GLY A 168 25.30 7.40 -22.82
N LYS A 169 25.66 6.69 -23.90
CA LYS A 169 25.52 5.23 -24.03
C LYS A 169 26.09 4.53 -22.77
N GLY A 170 25.26 4.26 -21.78
CA GLY A 170 25.63 3.62 -20.51
C GLY A 170 24.51 3.80 -19.49
N GLY A 171 23.70 2.76 -19.31
CA GLY A 171 22.43 2.77 -18.58
C GLY A 171 22.51 3.28 -17.14
N ASP A 172 22.02 4.49 -16.94
CA ASP A 172 21.70 5.03 -15.62
C ASP A 172 20.17 5.01 -15.49
N GLY A 173 19.66 3.89 -14.96
CA GLY A 173 18.23 3.59 -14.89
C GLY A 173 17.48 4.48 -13.90
N GLY A 174 16.21 4.78 -14.20
CA GLY A 174 15.37 5.58 -13.32
C GLY A 174 15.01 4.87 -12.02
N VAL A 175 14.88 5.63 -10.94
CA VAL A 175 14.40 5.14 -9.64
C VAL A 175 13.30 6.02 -9.10
N PHE A 176 12.22 5.40 -8.68
CA PHE A 176 11.19 6.03 -7.87
C PHE A 176 10.98 5.19 -6.60
N ALA A 177 11.06 5.82 -5.44
CA ALA A 177 10.83 5.15 -4.16
C ALA A 177 10.17 6.07 -3.16
N PHE A 178 9.39 5.53 -2.24
CA PHE A 178 9.01 6.23 -1.03
C PHE A 178 9.00 5.27 0.15
N GLY A 179 9.38 5.78 1.31
CA GLY A 179 9.32 5.06 2.58
C GLY A 179 8.24 5.62 3.47
N SER A 180 7.44 4.76 4.08
CA SER A 180 6.48 5.11 5.12
C SER A 180 6.88 4.51 6.45
N GLY A 181 7.00 5.38 7.47
CA GLY A 181 7.27 4.99 8.84
C GLY A 181 5.97 4.85 9.65
N THR A 182 5.96 3.92 10.60
CA THR A 182 4.84 3.71 11.51
C THR A 182 4.75 4.83 12.55
N LEU A 183 3.52 5.27 12.85
CA LEU A 183 3.26 6.29 13.86
C LEU A 183 2.76 5.67 15.18
N GLN A 184 2.75 6.44 16.26
CA GLN A 184 2.13 6.04 17.53
C GLN A 184 0.67 5.64 17.31
N GLY A 185 0.26 4.53 17.93
CA GLY A 185 -1.04 3.88 17.68
C GLY A 185 -0.96 2.74 16.65
N HIS A 186 0.14 2.62 15.90
CA HIS A 186 0.39 1.44 15.09
C HIS A 186 0.81 0.25 15.96
N LEU A 187 0.35 -0.95 15.62
CA LEU A 187 0.71 -2.18 16.33
C LEU A 187 2.19 -2.57 16.17
N LEU A 188 2.92 -1.96 15.24
CA LEU A 188 4.30 -2.26 14.90
C LEU A 188 5.10 -0.96 14.90
N ALA A 189 6.41 -1.10 15.09
CA ALA A 189 7.38 -0.01 14.98
C ALA A 189 8.37 -0.35 13.87
N GLY A 190 8.50 0.53 12.87
CA GLY A 190 9.42 0.35 11.74
C GLY A 190 9.08 1.20 10.52
N GLU A 191 9.70 0.85 9.39
CA GLU A 191 9.56 1.54 8.11
C GLU A 191 9.39 0.54 6.96
N GLU A 192 8.60 0.92 5.96
CA GLU A 192 8.36 0.16 4.74
C GLU A 192 8.57 1.04 3.50
N ARG A 193 9.44 0.59 2.60
CA ARG A 193 9.71 1.17 1.28
C ARG A 193 8.96 0.42 0.21
N PHE A 194 8.40 1.19 -0.72
CA PHE A 194 7.97 0.74 -2.03
C PHE A 194 8.81 1.45 -3.09
N SER A 195 9.37 0.69 -4.03
CA SER A 195 10.27 1.22 -5.06
C SER A 195 10.07 0.57 -6.41
N VAL A 196 10.36 1.35 -7.46
CA VAL A 196 10.47 0.91 -8.84
C VAL A 196 11.83 1.37 -9.35
N GLU A 197 12.61 0.44 -9.88
CA GLU A 197 13.97 0.68 -10.36
C GLU A 197 14.14 0.05 -11.75
N VAL A 198 14.84 0.75 -12.64
CA VAL A 198 15.28 0.21 -13.93
C VAL A 198 16.74 -0.22 -13.81
N ASP A 199 17.06 -1.45 -14.21
CA ASP A 199 18.44 -1.93 -14.24
C ASP A 199 19.15 -1.64 -15.57
N ALA A 200 20.42 -2.03 -15.66
CA ALA A 200 21.25 -1.81 -16.86
C ALA A 200 20.75 -2.56 -18.10
N GLU A 201 19.95 -3.61 -17.93
CA GLU A 201 19.31 -4.37 -19.01
C GLU A 201 17.90 -3.85 -19.33
N GLU A 202 17.57 -2.63 -18.89
CA GLU A 202 16.25 -1.99 -19.02
C GLU A 202 15.11 -2.75 -18.32
N ARG A 203 15.41 -3.72 -17.45
CA ARG A 203 14.38 -4.45 -16.72
C ARG A 203 13.86 -3.58 -15.59
N VAL A 204 12.54 -3.56 -15.46
CA VAL A 204 11.84 -2.77 -14.44
C VAL A 204 11.46 -3.68 -13.28
N TRP A 205 12.02 -3.36 -12.12
CA TRP A 205 11.81 -4.10 -10.89
C TRP A 205 10.95 -3.31 -9.92
N TYR A 206 9.95 -3.96 -9.35
CA TYR A 206 9.26 -3.48 -8.16
C TYR A 206 9.84 -4.15 -6.91
N GLU A 207 10.14 -3.37 -5.88
CA GLU A 207 10.65 -3.89 -4.62
C GLU A 207 9.91 -3.31 -3.41
N VAL A 208 9.61 -4.21 -2.46
CA VAL A 208 9.16 -3.91 -1.11
C VAL A 208 10.28 -4.26 -0.14
N VAL A 209 10.70 -3.31 0.68
CA VAL A 209 11.64 -3.53 1.79
C VAL A 209 11.03 -2.97 3.06
N SER A 210 10.88 -3.79 4.08
CA SER A 210 10.43 -3.32 5.39
C SER A 210 11.24 -3.89 6.53
N PHE A 211 11.40 -3.12 7.58
CA PHE A 211 11.87 -3.61 8.87
C PHE A 211 10.83 -3.26 9.94
N SER A 212 10.59 -4.17 10.88
CA SER A 212 9.62 -3.92 11.93
C SER A 212 9.84 -4.77 13.18
N LYS A 213 9.39 -4.26 14.32
CA LYS A 213 9.29 -4.98 15.59
C LYS A 213 7.91 -4.75 16.25
N PRO A 214 7.46 -5.63 17.16
CA PRO A 214 6.24 -5.41 17.91
C PRO A 214 6.25 -4.08 18.67
N ALA A 215 5.17 -3.30 18.58
CA ALA A 215 4.97 -2.06 19.37
C ALA A 215 3.74 -2.14 20.29
N HIS A 216 3.04 -3.28 20.29
CA HIS A 216 1.83 -3.50 21.08
C HIS A 216 1.76 -4.96 21.58
N PRO A 217 1.21 -5.26 22.78
CA PRO A 217 1.12 -6.64 23.29
C PRO A 217 0.46 -7.63 22.33
N LEU A 218 -0.59 -7.20 21.63
CA LEU A 218 -1.26 -8.02 20.59
C LEU A 218 -0.31 -8.40 19.45
N SER A 219 0.53 -7.46 19.00
CA SER A 219 1.52 -7.73 17.96
C SER A 219 2.66 -8.62 18.45
N ALA A 220 3.03 -8.53 19.72
CA ALA A 220 4.05 -9.37 20.32
C ALA A 220 3.57 -10.82 20.43
N LEU A 221 2.33 -11.03 20.90
CA LEU A 221 1.69 -12.34 21.00
C LEU A 221 1.54 -13.00 19.63
N CYS A 222 1.14 -12.24 18.61
CA CYS A 222 0.87 -12.75 17.27
C CYS A 222 2.02 -12.51 16.28
N TYR A 223 3.24 -12.22 16.75
CA TYR A 223 4.32 -11.75 15.87
C TYR A 223 4.69 -12.70 14.73
N PRO A 224 4.76 -14.04 14.93
CA PRO A 224 5.01 -14.97 13.81
C PRO A 224 3.95 -14.87 12.71
N TYR A 225 2.68 -14.70 13.09
CA TYR A 225 1.58 -14.48 12.15
C TYR A 225 1.71 -13.13 11.43
N VAL A 226 2.07 -12.06 12.15
CA VAL A 226 2.34 -10.74 11.54
C VAL A 226 3.42 -10.85 10.47
N ARG A 227 4.53 -11.54 10.75
CA ARG A 227 5.62 -11.72 9.76
C ARG A 227 5.16 -12.50 8.53
N LEU A 228 4.33 -13.53 8.72
CA LEU A 228 3.72 -14.26 7.61
C LEU A 228 2.85 -13.33 6.76
N ARG A 229 2.04 -12.47 7.39
CA ARG A 229 1.18 -11.50 6.70
C ARG A 229 1.97 -10.40 5.98
N GLN A 230 3.09 -9.93 6.53
CA GLN A 230 3.97 -8.98 5.84
C GLN A 230 4.58 -9.59 4.56
N ARG A 231 5.03 -10.85 4.62
CA ARG A 231 5.50 -11.58 3.43
C ARG A 231 4.39 -11.80 2.41
N HIS A 232 3.20 -12.16 2.88
CA HIS A 232 2.03 -12.31 2.01
C HIS A 232 1.67 -10.99 1.33
N PHE A 233 1.65 -9.89 2.08
CA PHE A 233 1.43 -8.55 1.56
C PHE A 233 2.44 -8.18 0.48
N ALA A 234 3.74 -8.32 0.75
CA ALA A 234 4.78 -7.97 -0.21
C ALA A 234 4.62 -8.72 -1.54
N ARG A 235 4.24 -10.01 -1.47
CA ARG A 235 3.97 -10.83 -2.67
C ARG A 235 2.73 -10.38 -3.44
N GLU A 236 1.60 -10.16 -2.76
CA GLU A 236 0.36 -9.74 -3.42
C GLU A 236 0.45 -8.30 -3.96
N SER A 237 1.17 -7.43 -3.25
CA SER A 237 1.52 -6.09 -3.68
C SER A 237 2.32 -6.11 -5.00
N GLY A 238 3.35 -6.96 -5.10
CA GLY A 238 4.12 -7.13 -6.33
C GLY A 238 3.28 -7.66 -7.50
N LYS A 239 2.38 -8.61 -7.25
CA LYS A 239 1.41 -9.07 -8.26
C LYS A 239 0.47 -7.95 -8.72
N ALA A 240 0.05 -7.06 -7.82
CA ALA A 240 -0.82 -5.95 -8.17
C ALA A 240 -0.12 -4.94 -9.10
N VAL A 241 1.15 -4.64 -8.85
CA VAL A 241 1.96 -3.79 -9.75
C VAL A 241 2.17 -4.47 -11.10
N LEU A 242 2.56 -5.75 -11.12
CA LEU A 242 2.72 -6.52 -12.35
C LEU A 242 1.45 -6.50 -13.21
N ARG A 243 0.28 -6.75 -12.60
CA ARG A 243 -1.02 -6.68 -13.30
C ARG A 243 -1.32 -5.30 -13.84
N HIS A 244 -0.98 -4.24 -13.11
CA HIS A 244 -1.20 -2.86 -13.55
C HIS A 244 -0.35 -2.53 -14.78
N VAL A 245 0.93 -2.90 -14.77
CA VAL A 245 1.84 -2.70 -15.91
C VAL A 245 1.38 -3.50 -17.12
N ALA A 246 1.03 -4.78 -16.94
CA ALA A 246 0.54 -5.63 -18.02
C ALA A 246 -0.76 -5.09 -18.65
N ALA A 247 -1.71 -4.63 -17.84
CA ALA A 247 -2.97 -4.05 -18.34
C ALA A 247 -2.73 -2.78 -19.17
N ALA A 248 -1.79 -1.94 -18.76
CA ALA A 248 -1.43 -0.73 -19.49
C ALA A 248 -0.78 -1.04 -20.85
N ALA A 249 0.11 -2.03 -20.91
CA ALA A 249 0.74 -2.48 -22.16
C ALA A 249 -0.28 -3.06 -23.17
N CYS A 250 -1.33 -3.74 -22.68
CA CYS A 250 -2.41 -4.20 -23.55
C CYS A 250 -3.21 -3.02 -24.14
N SER A 251 -3.41 -1.94 -23.37
CA SER A 251 -4.19 -0.78 -23.82
C SER A 251 -3.49 0.05 -24.91
N SER A 252 -2.15 0.08 -24.91
CA SER A 252 -1.35 0.77 -25.94
C SER A 252 -1.26 0.02 -27.28
N THR A 253 -1.61 -1.27 -27.32
CA THR A 253 -1.47 -2.12 -28.52
C THR A 253 -2.74 -2.13 -29.39
N THR A 254 -3.78 -1.35 -29.05
CA THR A 254 -5.00 -1.28 -29.88
C THR A 254 -4.75 -0.38 -31.10
N PRO A 255 -4.77 -0.92 -32.34
CA PRO A 255 -4.60 -0.08 -33.53
C PRO A 255 -5.78 0.90 -33.67
N PRO A 256 -5.57 2.11 -34.22
CA PRO A 256 -6.66 3.03 -34.48
C PRO A 256 -7.68 2.38 -35.44
N PRO A 257 -8.99 2.70 -35.31
CA PRO A 257 -9.96 2.24 -36.29
C PRO A 257 -9.55 2.72 -37.68
N MET A 258 -9.48 1.80 -38.64
CA MET A 258 -9.32 2.15 -40.05
C MET A 258 -10.46 3.10 -40.44
N GLN A 259 -10.10 4.31 -40.88
CA GLN A 259 -11.03 5.23 -41.54
C GLN A 259 -11.32 4.76 -42.95
#